data_AF-A0A8B6XKF3-F1
#
_entry.id   AF-A0A8B6XKF3-F1
#
_cell.length_a   1.000
_cell.length_b   1.000
_cell.length_c   1.000
_cell.angle_alpha   90.00
_cell.angle_beta   90.00
_cell.angle_gamma   90.00
#
_symmetry.space_group_name_H-M   'P 1'
#
loop_
_entity.id
_entity.type
_entity.pdbx_description
1 polymer ?
#
loop_
_entity_poly.entity_id
_entity_poly.type
_entity_poly.pdbx_seq_one_letter_code
_entity_poly.pdbx_strand_id
1 'polypeptide(L)'
;MANISSGRLMGQCSSNIIPESQISTMNQEDDIPELRKQEIGDILQQIMNITDQSLDEAQARKHALNCHRMKSALFTVLCEIKEKTAMNMCNQMDDPVDPQMVRLDNMLLAEGVAVDKTSSETISSHDSHIESSDYKMKLSQIRQIYQTELEKYEQACAEFTTHVMNLLREQSRTRPISKEEIDRMVSIIHRKFNSIQLQLKQSTCEAVMILRSRFLDARRKRRNFSKQSTEVLNEYFYSHLSNPYPSEETKEDLARSCGISVAQ
;
A
#
# COMPACT_ATOMS: atom_id res chain seq x y z
N MET A 1 -15.44 13.74 -81.75
CA MET A 1 -14.75 14.71 -82.62
C MET A 1 -13.28 14.30 -82.67
N ALA A 2 -12.75 14.07 -83.88
CA ALA A 2 -11.35 13.98 -84.34
C ALA A 2 -10.31 13.30 -83.39
N ASN A 3 -9.70 12.14 -83.64
CA ASN A 3 -9.04 11.55 -84.81
C ASN A 3 -7.86 12.36 -85.37
N ILE A 4 -6.78 11.63 -85.76
CA ILE A 4 -5.52 12.01 -86.47
C ILE A 4 -4.29 12.13 -85.53
N SER A 5 -3.09 11.58 -85.77
CA SER A 5 -2.56 10.58 -86.70
C SER A 5 -1.11 10.22 -86.33
N SER A 6 -0.82 8.93 -86.51
CA SER A 6 0.42 8.24 -86.91
C SER A 6 1.68 9.05 -87.30
N GLY A 7 2.84 8.57 -86.82
CA GLY A 7 4.18 8.89 -87.32
C GLY A 7 5.19 7.79 -87.02
N ARG A 8 5.43 6.93 -88.01
CA ARG A 8 6.28 5.72 -88.04
C ARG A 8 7.72 6.07 -88.46
N LEU A 9 8.75 5.44 -87.88
CA LEU A 9 10.05 5.25 -88.54
C LEU A 9 10.73 3.95 -88.07
N MET A 10 11.18 3.19 -89.06
CA MET A 10 11.88 1.91 -89.01
C MET A 10 13.35 2.11 -88.69
N GLY A 11 14.01 1.11 -88.08
CA GLY A 11 15.47 1.19 -87.88
C GLY A 11 16.14 -0.01 -87.21
N GLN A 12 16.18 -1.13 -87.93
CA GLN A 12 17.28 -2.12 -87.98
C GLN A 12 17.53 -3.09 -86.80
N CYS A 13 17.59 -4.36 -87.19
CA CYS A 13 18.13 -5.49 -86.46
C CYS A 13 19.62 -5.30 -86.14
N SER A 14 20.03 -5.75 -84.96
CA SER A 14 21.33 -6.42 -84.75
C SER A 14 21.26 -7.25 -83.48
N SER A 15 20.96 -8.54 -83.64
CA SER A 15 21.34 -9.56 -82.69
C SER A 15 22.86 -9.70 -82.71
N ASN A 16 23.54 -9.31 -81.64
CA ASN A 16 24.89 -9.74 -81.35
C ASN A 16 25.06 -9.95 -79.84
N ILE A 17 25.21 -11.22 -79.49
CA ILE A 17 25.63 -11.77 -78.21
C ILE A 17 27.11 -11.43 -78.03
N ILE A 18 27.50 -10.67 -76.99
CA ILE A 18 28.86 -10.65 -76.41
C ILE A 18 28.76 -10.08 -74.96
N PRO A 19 29.66 -10.40 -74.00
CA PRO A 19 29.79 -11.65 -73.26
C PRO A 19 29.70 -11.46 -71.72
N GLU A 20 29.45 -12.54 -70.97
CA GLU A 20 29.82 -12.64 -69.56
C GLU A 20 31.33 -12.47 -69.40
N SER A 21 31.79 -11.26 -69.11
CA SER A 21 33.05 -10.98 -68.44
C SER A 21 33.31 -9.48 -68.46
N GLN A 22 32.73 -8.77 -67.50
CA GLN A 22 33.41 -7.62 -66.92
C GLN A 22 32.81 -7.26 -65.56
N ILE A 23 33.51 -7.76 -64.54
CA ILE A 23 33.92 -7.00 -63.35
C ILE A 23 32.76 -6.60 -62.43
N SER A 24 32.43 -7.56 -61.58
CA SER A 24 32.22 -7.36 -60.15
C SER A 24 33.03 -6.17 -59.63
N THR A 25 32.39 -5.19 -58.99
CA THR A 25 32.64 -4.76 -57.58
C THR A 25 31.87 -3.45 -57.36
N MET A 26 30.57 -3.55 -57.12
CA MET A 26 29.81 -2.51 -56.41
C MET A 26 29.02 -3.16 -55.27
N ASN A 27 29.75 -3.84 -54.39
CA ASN A 27 29.28 -4.11 -53.03
C ASN A 27 30.03 -3.15 -52.12
N GLN A 28 29.55 -1.91 -52.02
CA GLN A 28 29.72 -1.13 -50.80
C GLN A 28 28.71 -1.68 -49.81
N GLU A 29 29.02 -2.86 -49.26
CA GLU A 29 28.43 -3.29 -47.99
C GLU A 29 29.26 -2.64 -46.89
N ASP A 30 28.57 -2.00 -45.95
CA ASP A 30 29.10 -1.20 -44.86
C ASP A 30 30.15 -1.96 -44.02
N ASP A 31 31.43 -1.75 -44.34
CA ASP A 31 32.56 -2.07 -43.46
C ASP A 31 32.49 -1.17 -42.23
N ILE A 32 31.69 -1.58 -41.24
CA ILE A 32 31.93 -1.17 -39.85
C ILE A 32 33.35 -1.70 -39.53
N PRO A 33 34.36 -0.84 -39.29
CA PRO A 33 35.73 -1.25 -39.03
C PRO A 33 35.74 -2.32 -37.96
N GLU A 34 36.37 -3.45 -38.23
CA GLU A 34 36.40 -4.63 -37.36
C GLU A 34 36.84 -4.30 -35.92
N LEU A 35 37.71 -3.29 -35.78
CA LEU A 35 38.10 -2.67 -34.52
C LEU A 35 36.91 -2.15 -33.68
N ARG A 36 35.93 -1.48 -34.32
CA ARG A 36 34.72 -1.01 -33.62
C ARG A 36 33.88 -2.18 -33.12
N LYS A 37 33.79 -3.29 -33.86
CA LYS A 37 33.04 -4.47 -33.42
C LYS A 37 33.71 -5.13 -32.20
N GLN A 38 35.04 -5.19 -32.19
CA GLN A 38 35.79 -5.70 -31.04
C GLN A 38 35.58 -4.81 -29.80
N GLU A 39 35.71 -3.49 -29.93
CA GLU A 39 35.45 -2.54 -28.83
C GLU A 39 34.04 -2.69 -28.25
N ILE A 40 33.03 -2.87 -29.11
CA ILE A 40 31.64 -3.13 -28.69
C ILE A 40 31.54 -4.45 -27.93
N GLY A 41 32.15 -5.51 -28.45
CA GLY A 41 32.15 -6.84 -27.84
C GLY A 41 32.76 -6.82 -26.44
N ASP A 42 33.89 -6.14 -26.28
CA ASP A 42 34.59 -6.03 -24.99
C ASP A 42 33.74 -5.30 -23.93
N ILE A 43 33.05 -4.21 -24.33
CA ILE A 43 32.16 -3.47 -23.43
C ILE A 43 30.97 -4.32 -23.00
N LEU A 44 30.34 -5.03 -23.93
CA LEU A 44 29.21 -5.90 -23.63
C LEU A 44 29.62 -7.05 -22.70
N GLN A 45 30.78 -7.65 -22.93
CA GLN A 45 31.32 -8.69 -22.05
C GLN A 45 31.59 -8.16 -20.64
N GLN A 46 32.13 -6.94 -20.51
CA GLN A 46 32.33 -6.29 -19.21
C GLN A 46 31.02 -6.02 -18.47
N ILE A 47 29.95 -5.64 -19.18
CA ILE A 47 28.62 -5.42 -18.62
C ILE A 47 28.00 -6.75 -18.16
N MET A 48 28.09 -7.81 -18.98
CA MET A 48 27.52 -9.12 -18.64
C MET A 48 28.16 -9.72 -17.39
N ASN A 49 29.47 -9.49 -17.20
CA ASN A 49 30.20 -10.05 -16.06
C ASN A 49 30.15 -9.16 -14.80
N ILE A 50 29.33 -8.09 -14.77
CA ILE A 50 29.30 -7.14 -13.64
C ILE A 50 28.75 -7.77 -12.35
N THR A 51 27.89 -8.79 -12.47
CA THR A 51 27.30 -9.50 -11.33
C THR A 51 28.29 -10.39 -10.60
N ASP A 52 29.40 -10.76 -11.25
CA ASP A 52 30.43 -11.65 -10.70
C ASP A 52 31.55 -10.89 -9.99
N GLN A 53 31.41 -9.57 -9.89
CA GLN A 53 32.44 -8.69 -9.36
C GLN A 53 32.19 -8.27 -7.91
N SER A 54 33.26 -7.80 -7.28
CA SER A 54 33.16 -7.05 -6.04
C SER A 54 32.38 -5.74 -6.23
N LEU A 55 31.81 -5.19 -5.14
CA LEU A 55 31.05 -3.95 -5.17
C LEU A 55 31.88 -2.77 -5.73
N ASP A 56 33.13 -2.66 -5.31
CA ASP A 56 34.02 -1.58 -5.72
C ASP A 56 34.36 -1.66 -7.21
N GLU A 57 34.63 -2.87 -7.71
CA GLU A 57 34.85 -3.10 -9.13
C GLU A 57 33.60 -2.80 -9.97
N ALA A 58 32.43 -3.25 -9.52
CA ALA A 58 31.16 -2.98 -10.20
C ALA A 58 30.86 -1.47 -10.23
N GLN A 59 31.19 -0.73 -9.17
CA GLN A 59 31.07 0.73 -9.14
C GLN A 59 32.04 1.41 -10.11
N ALA A 60 33.30 0.96 -10.16
CA ALA A 60 34.28 1.48 -11.10
C ALA A 60 33.84 1.24 -12.56
N ARG A 61 33.34 0.04 -12.87
CA ARG A 61 32.77 -0.28 -14.19
C ARG A 61 31.54 0.56 -14.51
N LYS A 62 30.63 0.75 -13.54
CA LYS A 62 29.47 1.64 -13.69
C LYS A 62 29.91 3.08 -14.03
N HIS A 63 30.96 3.58 -13.39
CA HIS A 63 31.49 4.90 -13.67
C HIS A 63 32.10 4.98 -15.07
N ALA A 64 32.92 4.00 -15.44
CA ALA A 64 33.51 3.91 -16.78
C ALA A 64 32.44 3.88 -17.89
N LEU A 65 31.40 3.04 -17.73
CA LEU A 65 30.28 2.97 -18.67
C LEU A 65 29.50 4.29 -18.74
N ASN A 66 29.33 4.98 -17.61
CA ASN A 66 28.65 6.28 -17.57
C ASN A 66 29.37 7.37 -18.35
N CYS A 67 30.69 7.27 -18.47
CA CYS A 67 31.53 8.18 -19.26
C CYS A 67 31.75 7.69 -20.70
N HIS A 68 31.27 6.49 -21.05
CA HIS A 68 31.53 5.87 -22.34
C HIS A 68 30.66 6.46 -23.46
N ARG A 69 31.24 6.66 -24.65
CA ARG A 69 30.53 7.23 -25.82
C ARG A 69 29.27 6.46 -26.21
N MET A 70 29.29 5.14 -26.06
CA MET A 70 28.17 4.27 -26.42
C MET A 70 27.05 4.20 -25.38
N LYS A 71 27.20 4.84 -24.21
CA LYS A 71 26.19 4.82 -23.16
C LYS A 71 24.78 5.11 -23.69
N SER A 72 24.63 6.20 -24.45
CA SER A 72 23.32 6.62 -24.93
C SER A 72 22.68 5.58 -25.85
N ALA A 73 23.45 5.03 -26.79
CA ALA A 73 22.95 4.02 -27.72
C ALA A 73 22.57 2.72 -27.00
N LEU A 74 23.42 2.23 -26.09
CA LEU A 74 23.15 1.05 -25.28
C LEU A 74 21.90 1.23 -24.41
N PHE A 75 21.76 2.40 -23.77
CA PHE A 75 20.61 2.71 -22.94
C PHE A 75 19.30 2.73 -23.74
N THR A 76 19.28 3.34 -24.93
CA THR A 76 18.12 3.32 -25.82
C THR A 76 17.70 1.89 -26.19
N VAL A 77 18.65 1.04 -26.58
CA VAL A 77 18.36 -0.37 -26.90
C VAL A 77 17.78 -1.11 -25.68
N LEU A 78 18.34 -0.88 -24.49
CA LEU A 78 17.80 -1.47 -23.26
C LEU A 78 16.37 -0.99 -22.98
N CYS A 79 16.05 0.29 -23.24
CA CYS A 79 14.68 0.80 -23.11
C CYS A 79 13.73 0.06 -24.05
N GLU A 80 14.09 -0.07 -25.33
CA GLU A 80 13.27 -0.79 -26.32
C GLU A 80 13.07 -2.26 -25.95
N ILE A 81 14.11 -2.94 -25.47
CA ILE A 81 14.02 -4.34 -25.01
C ILE A 81 13.06 -4.43 -23.82
N LYS A 82 13.18 -3.51 -22.85
CA LYS A 82 12.32 -3.48 -21.67
C LYS A 82 10.86 -3.24 -22.05
N GLU A 83 10.56 -2.29 -22.91
CA GLU A 83 9.20 -2.01 -23.37
C GLU A 83 8.57 -3.24 -24.05
N LYS A 84 9.32 -3.91 -24.93
CA LYS A 84 8.85 -5.13 -25.61
C LYS A 84 8.60 -6.29 -24.65
N THR A 85 9.33 -6.37 -23.54
CA THR A 85 9.24 -7.47 -22.57
C THR A 85 8.23 -7.19 -21.44
N ALA A 86 8.00 -5.91 -21.09
CA ALA A 86 7.19 -5.49 -19.94
C ALA A 86 5.67 -5.70 -20.11
N MET A 87 5.17 -5.83 -21.34
CA MET A 87 3.74 -6.02 -21.65
C MET A 87 3.10 -7.27 -21.03
N ASN A 88 3.88 -8.22 -20.48
CA ASN A 88 3.35 -9.48 -19.95
C ASN A 88 3.07 -9.54 -18.43
N MET A 89 3.32 -8.48 -17.65
CA MET A 89 3.27 -8.57 -16.17
C MET A 89 2.31 -7.61 -15.45
N CYS A 90 1.35 -6.97 -16.11
CA CYS A 90 0.41 -6.07 -15.45
C CYS A 90 -0.88 -6.78 -15.01
N ASN A 91 -0.81 -7.47 -13.86
CA ASN A 91 -2.01 -7.80 -13.07
C ASN A 91 -1.69 -7.42 -11.61
N GLN A 92 -2.10 -6.23 -11.19
CA GLN A 92 -2.34 -5.97 -9.77
C GLN A 92 -3.68 -5.26 -9.67
N MET A 93 -4.67 -6.04 -9.24
CA MET A 93 -5.94 -5.54 -8.74
C MET A 93 -5.64 -4.63 -7.54
N ASP A 94 -6.29 -3.46 -7.48
CA ASP A 94 -6.36 -2.68 -6.26
C ASP A 94 -6.96 -3.57 -5.16
N ASP A 95 -6.14 -3.93 -4.17
CA ASP A 95 -6.57 -4.74 -3.05
C ASP A 95 -7.52 -3.89 -2.18
N PRO A 96 -8.76 -4.34 -1.91
CA PRO A 96 -9.70 -3.57 -1.10
C PRO A 96 -9.14 -3.31 0.30
N VAL A 97 -9.43 -2.12 0.84
CA VAL A 97 -9.01 -1.72 2.19
C VAL A 97 -9.48 -2.77 3.20
N ASP A 98 -8.55 -3.25 4.04
CA ASP A 98 -8.82 -4.30 5.03
C ASP A 98 -9.97 -3.91 5.98
N PRO A 99 -11.08 -4.67 6.02
CA PRO A 99 -12.20 -4.42 6.93
C PRO A 99 -11.80 -4.35 8.41
N GLN A 100 -10.72 -5.03 8.82
CA GLN A 100 -10.22 -4.97 10.18
C GLN A 100 -9.64 -3.59 10.52
N MET A 101 -8.94 -2.96 9.57
CA MET A 101 -8.38 -1.61 9.73
C MET A 101 -9.48 -0.59 10.03
N VAL A 102 -10.54 -0.60 9.21
CA VAL A 102 -11.70 0.30 9.35
C VAL A 102 -12.37 0.15 10.71
N ARG A 103 -12.51 -1.10 11.18
CA ARG A 103 -13.10 -1.37 12.50
C ARG A 103 -12.28 -0.77 13.63
N LEU A 104 -10.95 -0.92 13.56
CA LEU A 104 -10.04 -0.36 14.57
C LEU A 104 -10.05 1.18 14.54
N ASP A 105 -10.13 1.79 13.35
CA ASP A 105 -10.24 3.24 13.21
C ASP A 105 -11.50 3.79 13.87
N ASN A 106 -12.65 3.17 13.60
CA ASN A 106 -13.90 3.55 14.25
C ASN A 106 -13.84 3.36 15.78
N MET A 107 -13.14 2.32 16.26
CA MET A 107 -12.95 2.10 17.69
C MET A 107 -12.08 3.20 18.32
N LEU A 108 -10.95 3.56 17.70
CA LEU A 108 -10.07 4.61 18.21
C LEU A 108 -10.73 5.99 18.18
N LEU A 109 -11.54 6.27 17.16
CA LEU A 109 -12.33 7.51 17.06
C LEU A 109 -13.35 7.61 18.21
N ALA A 110 -14.09 6.53 18.47
CA ALA A 110 -15.09 6.51 19.56
C ALA A 110 -14.47 6.75 20.95
N GLU A 111 -13.23 6.31 21.17
CA GLU A 111 -12.49 6.52 22.42
C GLU A 111 -11.76 7.87 22.48
N GLY A 112 -11.84 8.67 21.40
CA GLY A 112 -11.12 9.93 21.20
C GLY A 112 -9.59 9.77 21.15
N VAL A 113 -9.11 8.56 20.84
CA VAL A 113 -7.68 8.23 20.73
C VAL A 113 -7.14 8.60 19.37
N ALA A 114 -7.91 8.37 18.31
CA ALA A 114 -7.66 8.97 17.01
C ALA A 114 -8.38 10.32 16.97
N VAL A 115 -7.69 11.36 16.53
CA VAL A 115 -8.30 12.66 16.23
C VAL A 115 -8.65 12.67 14.75
N ASP A 116 -9.93 12.80 14.43
CA ASP A 116 -10.34 13.12 13.07
C ASP A 116 -9.82 14.53 12.75
N LYS A 117 -9.01 14.66 11.69
CA LYS A 117 -8.52 15.98 11.23
C LYS A 117 -9.67 16.87 10.71
N THR A 118 -10.92 16.39 10.68
CA THR A 118 -12.07 17.12 10.14
C THR A 118 -13.23 17.40 11.10
N SER A 119 -13.25 16.89 12.33
CA SER A 119 -14.38 17.14 13.25
C SER A 119 -13.93 17.48 14.66
N SER A 120 -14.10 18.76 14.95
CA SER A 120 -13.97 19.43 16.24
C SER A 120 -14.77 18.72 17.34
N GLU A 121 -14.09 18.53 18.46
CA GLU A 121 -14.55 18.42 19.85
C GLU A 121 -16.06 18.21 20.09
N THR A 122 -16.44 16.99 20.47
CA THR A 122 -17.63 16.76 21.31
C THR A 122 -17.20 16.03 22.58
N ILE A 123 -16.90 16.83 23.60
CA ILE A 123 -16.74 16.39 24.99
C ILE A 123 -18.14 16.20 25.58
N SER A 124 -18.48 14.98 26.02
CA SER A 124 -19.69 14.71 26.80
C SER A 124 -19.36 14.53 28.28
N SER A 125 -20.06 15.31 29.10
CA SER A 125 -19.89 15.59 30.53
C SER A 125 -20.52 14.57 31.49
N HIS A 126 -20.08 14.66 32.77
CA HIS A 126 -20.64 14.15 34.05
C HIS A 126 -20.71 12.62 34.23
N ASP A 127 -20.25 11.95 35.31
CA ASP A 127 -20.30 12.22 36.75
C ASP A 127 -19.44 11.17 37.51
N SER A 128 -18.64 11.53 38.54
CA SER A 128 -17.86 10.68 39.52
C SER A 128 -16.44 11.27 39.81
N HIS A 129 -16.34 12.32 40.61
CA HIS A 129 -15.24 13.31 40.56
C HIS A 129 -13.85 12.92 41.15
N ILE A 130 -13.63 11.71 41.69
CA ILE A 130 -12.31 11.35 42.28
C ILE A 130 -11.67 10.13 41.58
N GLU A 131 -12.43 9.10 41.23
CA GLU A 131 -11.93 7.94 40.47
C GLU A 131 -11.93 8.15 38.94
N SER A 132 -12.62 9.18 38.46
CA SER A 132 -12.54 9.62 37.07
C SER A 132 -11.20 10.25 36.72
N SER A 133 -10.43 10.75 37.70
CA SER A 133 -9.15 11.43 37.46
C SER A 133 -8.09 10.45 36.94
N ASP A 134 -7.90 9.32 37.63
CA ASP A 134 -6.90 8.32 37.26
C ASP A 134 -7.24 7.61 35.95
N TYR A 135 -8.53 7.32 35.71
CA TYR A 135 -8.99 6.78 34.43
C TYR A 135 -8.71 7.77 33.28
N LYS A 136 -9.07 9.05 33.45
CA LYS A 136 -8.81 10.10 32.45
C LYS A 136 -7.32 10.28 32.20
N MET A 137 -6.49 10.27 33.25
CA MET A 137 -5.04 10.39 33.15
C MET A 137 -4.45 9.20 32.36
N LYS A 138 -4.84 7.96 32.70
CA LYS A 138 -4.38 6.76 31.99
C LYS A 138 -4.86 6.71 30.55
N LEU A 139 -6.10 7.13 30.29
CA LEU A 139 -6.61 7.25 28.92
C LEU A 139 -5.81 8.28 28.14
N SER A 140 -5.54 9.46 28.72
CA SER A 140 -4.68 10.48 28.12
C SER A 140 -3.28 9.96 27.82
N GLN A 141 -2.70 9.13 28.70
CA GLN A 141 -1.41 8.49 28.48
C GLN A 141 -1.46 7.53 27.27
N ILE A 142 -2.51 6.71 27.14
CA ILE A 142 -2.71 5.82 25.97
C ILE A 142 -2.79 6.67 24.69
N ARG A 143 -3.54 7.78 24.72
CA ARG A 143 -3.63 8.71 23.57
C ARG A 143 -2.27 9.28 23.17
N GLN A 144 -1.50 9.74 24.15
CA GLN A 144 -0.18 10.33 23.91
C GLN A 144 0.79 9.31 23.29
N ILE A 145 0.80 8.07 23.81
CA ILE A 145 1.63 7.00 23.28
C ILE A 145 1.23 6.69 21.83
N TYR A 146 -0.07 6.51 21.57
CA TYR A 146 -0.57 6.26 20.21
C TYR A 146 -0.16 7.36 19.23
N GLN A 147 -0.34 8.64 19.61
CA GLN A 147 0.01 9.76 18.74
C GLN A 147 1.51 9.84 18.46
N THR A 148 2.33 9.61 19.48
CA THR A 148 3.81 9.62 19.35
C THR A 148 4.29 8.49 18.46
N GLU A 149 3.75 7.29 18.64
CA GLU A 149 4.12 6.13 17.81
C GLU A 149 3.59 6.26 16.38
N LEU A 150 2.40 6.86 16.19
CA LEU A 150 1.86 7.14 14.86
C LEU A 150 2.73 8.14 14.09
N GLU A 151 3.22 9.20 14.75
CA GLU A 151 4.12 10.17 14.13
C GLU A 151 5.45 9.53 13.72
N LYS A 152 6.06 8.71 14.59
CA LYS A 152 7.27 7.94 14.24
C LYS A 152 7.04 7.01 13.06
N TYR A 153 5.88 6.36 13.01
CA TYR A 153 5.48 5.50 11.91
C TYR A 153 5.34 6.28 10.59
N GLU A 154 4.64 7.42 10.61
CA GLU A 154 4.44 8.27 9.42
C GLU A 154 5.79 8.80 8.91
N GLN A 155 6.66 9.25 9.83
CA GLN A 155 8.01 9.69 9.50
C GLN A 155 8.84 8.56 8.88
N ALA A 156 8.87 7.37 9.50
CA ALA A 156 9.61 6.23 8.97
C ALA A 156 9.09 5.78 7.60
N CYS A 157 7.77 5.83 7.37
CA CYS A 157 7.17 5.52 6.08
C CYS A 157 7.60 6.52 4.99
N ALA A 158 7.56 7.83 5.31
CA ALA A 158 7.96 8.89 4.40
C ALA A 158 9.46 8.83 4.06
N GLU A 159 10.31 8.64 5.07
CA GLU A 159 11.77 8.51 4.90
C GLU A 159 12.13 7.30 4.06
N PHE A 160 11.54 6.13 4.35
CA PHE A 160 11.82 4.90 3.60
C PHE A 160 11.34 5.01 2.15
N THR A 161 10.13 5.55 1.93
CA THR A 161 9.58 5.76 0.58
C THR A 161 10.48 6.72 -0.21
N THR A 162 10.89 7.84 0.40
CA THR A 162 11.81 8.81 -0.22
C THR A 162 13.15 8.17 -0.56
N HIS A 163 13.70 7.37 0.35
CA HIS A 163 14.97 6.67 0.13
C HIS A 163 14.87 5.72 -1.07
N VAL A 164 13.82 4.89 -1.14
CA VAL A 164 13.61 3.96 -2.26
C VAL A 164 13.37 4.72 -3.56
N MET A 165 12.58 5.80 -3.57
CA MET A 165 12.38 6.61 -4.76
C MET A 165 13.69 7.24 -5.27
N ASN A 166 14.53 7.76 -4.37
CA ASN A 166 15.84 8.30 -4.73
C ASN A 166 16.76 7.22 -5.29
N LEU A 167 16.79 6.04 -4.67
CA LEU A 167 17.55 4.90 -5.15
C LEU A 167 17.10 4.48 -6.56
N LEU A 168 15.80 4.33 -6.80
CA LEU A 168 15.26 3.96 -8.10
C LEU A 168 15.52 5.04 -9.16
N ARG A 169 15.42 6.32 -8.80
CA ARG A 169 15.80 7.43 -9.69
C ARG A 169 17.28 7.38 -10.06
N GLU A 170 18.17 7.11 -9.11
CA GLU A 170 19.60 7.01 -9.40
C GLU A 170 19.90 5.80 -10.29
N GLN A 171 19.26 4.65 -10.02
CA GLN A 171 19.37 3.45 -10.84
C GLN A 171 18.82 3.66 -12.26
N SER A 172 17.76 4.47 -12.41
CA SER A 172 17.15 4.77 -13.72
C SER A 172 18.11 5.46 -14.71
N ARG A 173 19.21 6.06 -14.21
CA ARG A 173 20.26 6.69 -15.04
C ARG A 173 21.18 5.67 -15.72
N THR A 174 21.26 4.46 -15.18
CA THR A 174 22.18 3.41 -15.62
C THR A 174 21.47 2.19 -16.19
N ARG A 175 20.19 2.00 -15.87
CA ARG A 175 19.35 0.96 -16.47
C ARG A 175 17.91 1.48 -16.64
N PRO A 176 17.16 1.02 -17.64
CA PRO A 176 15.77 1.40 -17.81
C PRO A 176 14.91 0.94 -16.62
N ILE A 177 14.21 1.86 -15.98
CA ILE A 177 13.22 1.61 -14.92
C ILE A 177 11.94 2.33 -15.35
N SER A 178 10.83 1.60 -15.45
CA SER A 178 9.56 2.20 -15.87
C SER A 178 8.86 2.84 -14.68
N LYS A 179 7.99 3.82 -14.94
CA LYS A 179 7.25 4.51 -13.87
C LYS A 179 6.36 3.52 -13.10
N GLU A 180 5.76 2.57 -13.79
CA GLU A 180 4.90 1.52 -13.21
C GLU A 180 5.69 0.59 -12.28
N GLU A 181 6.99 0.40 -12.51
CA GLU A 181 7.86 -0.35 -11.59
C GLU A 181 8.12 0.43 -10.29
N ILE A 182 8.33 1.74 -10.39
CA ILE A 182 8.50 2.63 -9.23
C ILE A 182 7.21 2.64 -8.40
N ASP A 183 6.07 2.82 -9.05
CA ASP A 183 4.76 2.86 -8.39
C ASP A 183 4.44 1.52 -7.71
N ARG A 184 4.76 0.38 -8.35
CA ARG A 184 4.65 -0.95 -7.72
C ARG A 184 5.51 -1.10 -6.47
N MET A 185 6.77 -0.62 -6.51
CA MET A 185 7.64 -0.65 -5.33
C MET A 185 7.05 0.19 -4.19
N VAL A 186 6.57 1.40 -4.47
CA VAL A 186 5.92 2.27 -3.48
C VAL A 186 4.66 1.61 -2.90
N SER A 187 3.84 0.97 -3.73
CA SER A 187 2.67 0.22 -3.27
C SER A 187 3.04 -0.93 -2.31
N ILE A 188 4.08 -1.72 -2.63
CA ILE A 188 4.58 -2.79 -1.76
C ILE A 188 5.04 -2.22 -0.41
N ILE A 189 5.69 -1.06 -0.41
CA ILE A 189 6.11 -0.35 0.81
C ILE A 189 4.88 -0.01 1.64
N HIS A 190 3.90 0.70 1.08
CA HIS A 190 2.67 1.04 1.80
C HIS A 190 1.95 -0.19 2.34
N ARG A 191 1.88 -1.29 1.59
CA ARG A 191 1.28 -2.53 2.09
C ARG A 191 2.01 -3.08 3.32
N LYS A 192 3.34 -3.06 3.33
CA LYS A 192 4.14 -3.50 4.50
C LYS A 192 3.94 -2.57 5.70
N PHE A 193 3.94 -1.27 5.46
CA PHE A 193 3.69 -0.28 6.51
C PHE A 193 2.25 -0.36 7.03
N ASN A 194 1.25 -0.67 6.22
CA ASN A 194 -0.14 -0.86 6.67
C ASN A 194 -0.24 -1.99 7.70
N SER A 195 0.54 -3.07 7.56
CA SER A 195 0.59 -4.14 8.57
C SER A 195 1.08 -3.65 9.93
N ILE A 196 2.08 -2.75 9.94
CA ILE A 196 2.62 -2.16 11.19
C ILE A 196 1.57 -1.21 11.79
N GLN A 197 0.92 -0.41 10.96
CA GLN A 197 -0.16 0.49 11.40
C GLN A 197 -1.33 -0.28 12.02
N LEU A 198 -1.70 -1.42 11.43
CA LEU A 198 -2.74 -2.30 11.95
C LEU A 198 -2.39 -2.78 13.36
N GLN A 199 -1.14 -3.24 13.57
CA GLN A 199 -0.66 -3.70 14.87
C GLN A 199 -0.68 -2.57 15.91
N LEU A 200 -0.25 -1.36 15.55
CA LEU A 200 -0.30 -0.20 16.44
C LEU A 200 -1.75 0.10 16.88
N LYS A 201 -2.69 0.15 15.92
CA LYS A 201 -4.10 0.40 16.21
C LYS A 201 -4.72 -0.70 17.07
N GLN A 202 -4.40 -1.96 16.78
CA GLN A 202 -4.85 -3.11 17.55
C GLN A 202 -4.36 -3.05 19.00
N SER A 203 -3.05 -2.88 19.22
CA SER A 203 -2.45 -2.77 20.55
C SER A 203 -3.07 -1.62 21.36
N THR A 204 -3.35 -0.49 20.70
CA THR A 204 -3.99 0.67 21.32
C THR A 204 -5.43 0.36 21.72
N CYS A 205 -6.22 -0.26 20.83
CA CYS A 205 -7.59 -0.70 21.13
C CYS A 205 -7.62 -1.68 22.31
N GLU A 206 -6.72 -2.66 22.34
CA GLU A 206 -6.60 -3.62 23.44
C GLU A 206 -6.27 -2.92 24.76
N ALA A 207 -5.34 -1.95 24.75
CA ALA A 207 -5.02 -1.15 25.93
C ALA A 207 -6.24 -0.38 26.47
N VAL A 208 -7.05 0.21 25.58
CA VAL A 208 -8.30 0.88 25.97
C VAL A 208 -9.33 -0.11 26.50
N MET A 209 -9.50 -1.26 25.86
CA MET A 209 -10.41 -2.32 26.33
C MET A 209 -10.04 -2.80 27.73
N ILE A 210 -8.75 -3.03 27.99
CA ILE A 210 -8.24 -3.42 29.31
C ILE A 210 -8.51 -2.31 30.34
N LEU A 211 -8.28 -1.04 29.96
CA LEU A 211 -8.54 0.10 30.84
C LEU A 211 -10.04 0.19 31.19
N ARG A 212 -10.94 0.04 30.22
CA ARG A 212 -12.40 0.01 30.43
C ARG A 212 -12.81 -1.15 31.32
N SER A 213 -12.31 -2.37 31.08
CA SER A 213 -12.65 -3.53 31.89
C SER A 213 -12.26 -3.35 33.36
N ARG A 214 -11.07 -2.78 33.61
CA ARG A 214 -10.57 -2.55 34.96
C ARG A 214 -11.34 -1.47 35.72
N PHE A 215 -11.75 -0.39 35.06
CA PHE A 215 -12.32 0.79 35.74
C PHE A 215 -13.85 0.92 35.61
N LEU A 216 -14.44 0.42 34.53
CA LEU A 216 -15.88 0.56 34.25
C LEU A 216 -16.64 -0.75 34.47
N ASP A 217 -16.10 -1.90 34.06
CA ASP A 217 -16.79 -3.19 34.22
C ASP A 217 -16.66 -3.79 35.62
N ALA A 218 -15.55 -3.53 36.33
CA ALA A 218 -15.42 -3.87 37.76
C ALA A 218 -16.49 -3.16 38.63
N ARG A 219 -17.07 -2.05 38.14
CA ARG A 219 -18.21 -1.34 38.77
C ARG A 219 -19.58 -1.92 38.40
N ARG A 220 -19.70 -2.73 37.35
CA ARG A 220 -20.92 -3.50 36.98
C ARG A 220 -21.06 -4.80 37.78
N LYS A 221 -20.59 -4.84 39.02
CA LYS A 221 -20.91 -5.96 39.92
C LYS A 221 -22.42 -5.94 40.18
N ARG A 222 -23.07 -7.10 39.97
CA ARG A 222 -24.46 -7.39 40.34
C ARG A 222 -24.69 -6.88 41.76
N ARG A 223 -25.52 -5.85 41.91
CA ARG A 223 -25.94 -5.36 43.22
C ARG A 223 -26.89 -6.42 43.76
N ASN A 224 -26.53 -7.08 44.86
CA ASN A 224 -27.48 -8.00 45.51
C ASN A 224 -28.71 -7.20 45.91
N PHE A 225 -29.90 -7.73 45.61
CA PHE A 225 -31.14 -7.14 46.10
C PHE A 225 -31.11 -7.08 47.63
N SER A 226 -31.77 -6.06 48.19
CA SER A 226 -31.92 -6.01 49.64
C SER A 226 -32.70 -7.24 50.11
N LYS A 227 -32.54 -7.62 51.39
CA LYS A 227 -33.29 -8.75 51.96
C LYS A 227 -34.80 -8.54 51.80
N GLN A 228 -35.26 -7.31 52.04
CA GLN A 228 -36.65 -6.91 51.88
C GLN A 228 -37.11 -7.03 50.42
N SER A 229 -36.33 -6.52 49.45
CA SER A 229 -36.65 -6.65 48.03
C SER A 229 -36.74 -8.12 47.60
N THR A 230 -35.85 -8.96 48.13
CA THR A 230 -35.83 -10.41 47.85
C THR A 230 -37.05 -11.12 48.45
N GLU A 231 -37.45 -10.75 49.66
CA GLU A 231 -38.65 -11.27 50.33
C GLU A 231 -39.92 -10.90 49.56
N VAL A 232 -40.07 -9.65 49.12
CA VAL A 232 -41.21 -9.18 48.32
C VAL A 232 -41.32 -9.93 46.99
N LEU A 233 -40.20 -10.11 46.27
CA LEU A 233 -40.19 -10.84 45.00
C LEU A 233 -40.48 -12.33 45.19
N ASN A 234 -39.99 -12.95 46.27
CA ASN A 234 -40.28 -14.34 46.59
C ASN A 234 -41.75 -14.53 47.00
N GLU A 235 -42.32 -13.62 47.79
CA GLU A 235 -43.73 -13.67 48.18
C GLU A 235 -44.65 -13.61 46.96
N TYR A 236 -44.36 -12.74 46.00
CA TYR A 236 -45.08 -12.69 44.74
C TYR A 236 -44.97 -14.02 43.97
N PHE A 237 -43.76 -14.57 43.85
CA PHE A 237 -43.52 -15.83 43.16
C PHE A 237 -44.30 -17.01 43.78
N TYR A 238 -44.28 -17.15 45.11
CA TYR A 238 -44.96 -18.25 45.79
C TYR A 238 -46.48 -18.08 45.85
N SER A 239 -46.99 -16.85 45.86
CA SER A 239 -48.44 -16.58 45.77
C SER A 239 -49.00 -16.79 44.35
N HIS A 240 -48.15 -16.76 43.32
CA HIS A 240 -48.53 -16.88 41.90
C HIS A 240 -47.90 -18.10 41.22
N LEU A 241 -47.78 -19.23 41.93
CA LEU A 241 -47.23 -20.49 41.39
C LEU A 241 -47.99 -21.02 40.16
N SER A 242 -49.30 -20.78 40.08
CA SER A 242 -50.15 -21.20 38.95
C SER A 242 -50.01 -20.29 37.72
N ASN A 243 -49.61 -19.03 37.90
CA ASN A 243 -49.34 -18.08 36.82
C ASN A 243 -48.14 -17.19 37.18
N PRO A 244 -46.91 -17.70 37.02
CA PRO A 244 -45.70 -17.08 37.55
C PRO A 244 -45.23 -15.83 36.78
N TYR A 245 -45.89 -15.48 35.68
CA TYR A 245 -45.51 -14.35 34.84
C TYR A 245 -46.35 -13.11 35.18
N PRO A 246 -45.78 -12.10 35.86
CA PRO A 246 -46.49 -10.86 36.18
C PRO A 246 -46.84 -10.06 34.93
N SER A 247 -47.98 -9.36 34.97
CA SER A 247 -48.33 -8.34 33.98
C SER A 247 -47.39 -7.13 34.07
N GLU A 248 -47.34 -6.28 33.04
CA GLU A 248 -46.47 -5.09 33.03
C GLU A 248 -46.75 -4.14 34.20
N GLU A 249 -48.03 -3.92 34.52
CA GLU A 249 -48.45 -3.12 35.68
C GLU A 249 -47.93 -3.73 36.99
N THR A 250 -48.01 -5.05 37.13
CA THR A 250 -47.52 -5.77 38.32
C THR A 250 -46.00 -5.69 38.44
N LYS A 251 -45.26 -5.72 37.32
CA LYS A 251 -43.80 -5.53 37.33
C LYS A 251 -43.43 -4.13 37.80
N GLU A 252 -44.14 -3.10 37.33
CA GLU A 252 -43.91 -1.72 37.76
C GLU A 252 -44.14 -1.53 39.26
N ASP A 253 -45.20 -2.14 39.80
CA ASP A 253 -45.51 -2.08 41.23
C ASP A 253 -44.49 -2.85 42.09
N LEU A 254 -44.04 -4.02 41.65
CA LEU A 254 -42.99 -4.78 42.32
C LEU A 254 -41.65 -4.03 42.30
N ALA A 255 -41.28 -3.43 41.16
CA ALA A 255 -40.08 -2.63 41.03
C ALA A 255 -40.12 -1.40 41.97
N ARG A 256 -41.27 -0.71 42.02
CA ARG A 256 -41.51 0.42 42.94
C ARG A 256 -41.42 0.00 44.40
N SER A 257 -42.02 -1.14 44.76
CA SER A 257 -42.00 -1.69 46.12
C SER A 257 -40.62 -2.14 46.57
N CYS A 258 -39.81 -2.66 45.64
CA CYS A 258 -38.44 -3.10 45.88
C CYS A 258 -37.40 -1.98 45.79
N GLY A 259 -37.78 -0.79 45.32
CA GLY A 259 -36.87 0.34 45.09
C GLY A 259 -35.84 0.07 43.98
N ILE A 260 -36.22 -0.73 42.98
CA ILE A 260 -35.37 -1.14 41.85
C ILE A 260 -35.99 -0.66 40.54
N SER A 261 -35.22 -0.67 39.45
CA SER A 261 -35.79 -0.41 38.12
C SER A 261 -36.53 -1.65 37.59
N VAL A 262 -37.51 -1.44 36.71
CA VAL A 262 -38.27 -2.53 36.07
C VAL A 262 -37.36 -3.48 35.27
N ALA A 263 -36.21 -2.99 34.81
CA ALA A 263 -35.24 -3.78 34.06
C ALA A 263 -34.29 -4.62 34.93
N GLN A 264 -34.24 -4.37 36.25
CA GLN A 264 -33.43 -5.11 37.23
C GLN A 264 -34.15 -6.36 37.73
#